data_AF-A0A133UKS5-F1
#
_entry.id   AF-A0A133UKS5-F1
#
_cell.length_a   1.000
_cell.length_b   1.000
_cell.length_c   1.000
_cell.angle_alpha   90.00
_cell.angle_beta   90.00
_cell.angle_gamma   90.00
#
_symmetry.space_group_name_H-M   'P 1'
#
loop_
_entity.id
_entity.type
_entity.pdbx_description
1 polymer ?
#
loop_
_entity_poly.entity_id
_entity_poly.type
_entity_poly.pdbx_seq_one_letter_code
_entity_poly.pdbx_strand_id
1 'polypeptide(L)'
;MKPNIVLFHCHDLGRRLGCYGKRLDTPNIDSLAEDGVKFDNYFCTAAQCSPSRGSIMTGKYPHNHGLIGLAHKGFGWQLKINQKTLPVYMKEAGYKTHLFGLQHEASDPTSLGYEKIHRTGNQAEKVGRGLTKFFENQNQNTPFFISAGTFEPHRPFSEEEYSSNDLDEVKPLPYLPDKKGIREDIAGLNEKIYRVDETVGKVRKTLKENDLQDNTLFIFTTDHGIAMPRAKGTCYDPGIETALIMYKPREFENMDTQDELLSNVDLLPTILDYLNKDIPEDVDGKSFLSLLEKDDDYSPREKVFIEMTWHDKYNPMRGIRTNRYKYIKNFVEEPKVYLPLDIYTGTAGKEMKDEYYSEKRPTEELYDLEIDPLEKNNLTENPEYEDVLASLGKKVEKWMEKTQDILLKGPVPPTSQQLETIEDDPNLTNAYRKRKTESKSE
;
A
#
# COMPACT_ATOMS: atom_id res chain seq x y z
N MET A 1 23.00 -22.05 2.65
CA MET A 1 22.59 -21.78 1.25
C MET A 1 21.89 -20.43 1.24
N LYS A 2 21.99 -19.61 0.19
CA LYS A 2 21.22 -18.36 0.14
C LYS A 2 19.73 -18.71 -0.06
N PRO A 3 18.80 -18.14 0.73
CA PRO A 3 17.38 -18.39 0.55
C PRO A 3 16.91 -17.75 -0.76
N ASN A 4 15.95 -18.38 -1.44
CA ASN A 4 15.14 -17.72 -2.46
C ASN A 4 14.19 -16.71 -1.79
N ILE A 5 13.74 -15.71 -2.54
CA ILE A 5 12.74 -14.74 -2.05
C ILE A 5 11.60 -14.63 -3.05
N VAL A 6 10.37 -14.75 -2.56
CA VAL A 6 9.14 -14.48 -3.31
C VAL A 6 8.40 -13.35 -2.60
N LEU A 7 8.36 -12.18 -3.21
CA LEU A 7 7.51 -11.06 -2.83
C LEU A 7 6.22 -11.13 -3.66
N PHE A 8 5.16 -11.68 -3.07
CA PHE A 8 3.83 -11.72 -3.64
C PHE A 8 3.04 -10.49 -3.15
N HIS A 9 2.58 -9.65 -4.08
CA HIS A 9 1.83 -8.45 -3.75
C HIS A 9 0.59 -8.28 -4.62
N CYS A 10 -0.41 -7.61 -4.06
CA CYS A 10 -1.71 -7.40 -4.71
C CYS A 10 -2.17 -5.94 -4.55
N HIS A 11 -3.14 -5.53 -5.36
CA HIS A 11 -3.69 -4.17 -5.33
C HIS A 11 -4.85 -4.04 -4.34
N ASP A 12 -4.91 -2.95 -3.57
CA ASP A 12 -6.13 -2.52 -2.90
C ASP A 12 -6.75 -3.57 -1.95
N LEU A 13 -5.94 -4.39 -1.28
CA LEU A 13 -6.43 -5.44 -0.35
C LEU A 13 -6.62 -4.90 1.08
N GLY A 14 -5.82 -3.91 1.48
CA GLY A 14 -5.68 -3.50 2.87
C GLY A 14 -5.42 -4.70 3.79
N ARG A 15 -6.21 -4.82 4.86
CA ARG A 15 -6.25 -6.00 5.75
C ARG A 15 -7.53 -6.83 5.59
N ARG A 16 -8.13 -6.87 4.40
CA ARG A 16 -9.42 -7.56 4.16
C ARG A 16 -9.26 -9.09 4.04
N LEU A 17 -8.82 -9.75 5.11
CA LEU A 17 -8.57 -11.21 5.17
C LEU A 17 -9.08 -11.80 6.49
N GLY A 18 -9.34 -13.12 6.50
CA GLY A 18 -9.76 -13.88 7.68
C GLY A 18 -8.79 -13.75 8.86
N CYS A 19 -7.48 -13.90 8.61
CA CYS A 19 -6.41 -13.80 9.62
C CYS A 19 -6.26 -12.40 10.25
N TYR A 20 -6.89 -11.37 9.68
CA TYR A 20 -7.01 -10.02 10.26
C TYR A 20 -8.39 -9.78 10.90
N GLY A 21 -9.11 -10.85 11.25
CA GLY A 21 -10.39 -10.81 11.94
C GLY A 21 -11.54 -10.32 11.06
N LYS A 22 -11.37 -10.29 9.73
CA LYS A 22 -12.44 -9.88 8.82
C LYS A 22 -13.30 -11.08 8.47
N ARG A 23 -14.60 -10.86 8.25
CA ARG A 23 -15.54 -11.91 7.84
C ARG A 23 -15.33 -12.23 6.37
N LEU A 24 -14.37 -13.10 6.09
CA LEU A 24 -13.99 -13.57 4.76
C LEU A 24 -13.30 -14.91 4.89
N ASP A 25 -13.64 -15.86 4.04
CA ASP A 25 -12.99 -17.17 4.02
C ASP A 25 -11.76 -17.10 3.09
N THR A 26 -10.59 -16.88 3.66
CA THR A 26 -9.30 -16.83 2.93
C THR A 26 -8.33 -17.90 3.43
N PRO A 27 -8.71 -19.19 3.35
CA PRO A 27 -8.03 -20.27 4.07
C PRO A 27 -6.55 -20.44 3.67
N ASN A 28 -6.15 -20.08 2.45
CA ASN A 28 -4.77 -20.27 2.01
C ASN A 28 -3.82 -19.21 2.56
N ILE A 29 -4.28 -17.96 2.63
CA ILE A 29 -3.57 -16.84 3.24
C ILE A 29 -3.69 -16.91 4.77
N ASP A 30 -4.81 -17.40 5.31
CA ASP A 30 -4.97 -17.63 6.74
C ASP A 30 -3.99 -18.70 7.23
N SER A 31 -3.89 -19.83 6.52
CA SER A 31 -2.85 -20.83 6.78
C SER A 31 -1.43 -20.26 6.61
N LEU A 32 -1.19 -19.34 5.67
CA LEU A 32 0.12 -18.69 5.54
C LEU A 32 0.45 -17.84 6.78
N ALA A 33 -0.54 -17.19 7.38
CA ALA A 33 -0.38 -16.43 8.61
C ALA A 33 -0.14 -17.34 9.82
N GLU A 34 -0.89 -18.45 9.92
CA GLU A 34 -0.73 -19.45 10.98
C GLU A 34 0.65 -20.13 10.92
N ASP A 35 1.08 -20.52 9.72
CA ASP A 35 2.38 -21.17 9.52
C ASP A 35 3.55 -20.19 9.64
N GLY A 36 3.32 -18.87 9.59
CA GLY A 36 4.34 -17.84 9.45
C GLY A 36 4.34 -16.81 10.59
N VAL A 37 4.68 -15.57 10.24
CA VAL A 37 4.51 -14.38 11.08
C VAL A 37 3.59 -13.38 10.40
N LYS A 38 2.60 -12.89 11.15
CA LYS A 38 1.63 -11.86 10.74
C LYS A 38 1.90 -10.57 11.51
N PHE A 39 1.70 -9.43 10.86
CA PHE A 39 1.93 -8.10 11.45
C PHE A 39 0.63 -7.29 11.48
N ASP A 40 0.14 -6.96 12.67
CA ASP A 40 -1.14 -6.27 12.84
C ASP A 40 -1.06 -4.76 12.61
N ASN A 41 0.09 -4.13 12.88
CA ASN A 41 0.26 -2.68 12.76
C ASN A 41 1.21 -2.27 11.63
N TYR A 42 1.00 -2.82 10.43
CA TYR A 42 1.77 -2.48 9.22
C TYR A 42 1.01 -1.52 8.27
N PHE A 43 1.63 -0.38 7.96
CA PHE A 43 0.99 0.72 7.24
C PHE A 43 1.76 1.16 5.99
N CYS A 44 1.04 1.48 4.92
CA CYS A 44 1.67 2.12 3.76
C CYS A 44 2.02 3.58 4.02
N THR A 45 3.01 4.09 3.29
CA THR A 45 3.35 5.53 3.27
C THR A 45 2.41 6.36 2.42
N ALA A 46 1.63 5.76 1.52
CA ALA A 46 0.69 6.46 0.66
C ALA A 46 -0.49 5.58 0.28
N ALA A 47 -1.71 6.12 0.34
CA ALA A 47 -2.93 5.42 -0.07
C ALA A 47 -3.15 5.44 -1.60
N GLN A 48 -2.06 5.21 -2.35
CA GLN A 48 -1.98 5.31 -3.80
C GLN A 48 -1.05 4.21 -4.34
N CYS A 49 -1.43 3.53 -5.43
CA CYS A 49 -0.73 2.34 -5.89
C CYS A 49 0.76 2.61 -6.17
N SER A 50 1.08 3.47 -7.16
CA SER A 50 2.47 3.73 -7.58
C SER A 50 3.35 4.33 -6.48
N PRO A 51 2.92 5.36 -5.73
CA PRO A 51 3.69 5.91 -4.62
C PRO A 51 4.01 4.85 -3.55
N SER A 52 3.01 4.08 -3.12
CA SER A 52 3.19 3.06 -2.09
C SER A 52 4.13 1.92 -2.50
N ARG A 53 3.96 1.42 -3.73
CA ARG A 53 4.83 0.39 -4.31
C ARG A 53 6.25 0.91 -4.48
N GLY A 54 6.40 2.18 -4.86
CA GLY A 54 7.69 2.88 -4.85
C GLY A 54 8.37 2.83 -3.49
N SER A 55 7.63 3.05 -2.41
CA SER A 55 8.16 2.96 -1.05
C SER A 55 8.62 1.56 -0.67
N ILE A 56 7.84 0.52 -1.00
CA ILE A 56 8.25 -0.88 -0.81
C ILE A 56 9.56 -1.17 -1.57
N MET A 57 9.63 -0.74 -2.83
CA MET A 57 10.75 -1.07 -3.71
C MET A 57 12.00 -0.23 -3.46
N THR A 58 11.92 0.89 -2.74
CA THR A 58 13.06 1.80 -2.54
C THR A 58 13.42 2.04 -1.08
N GLY A 59 12.54 1.67 -0.14
CA GLY A 59 12.68 1.98 1.27
C GLY A 59 12.55 3.47 1.59
N LYS A 60 11.96 4.26 0.68
CA LYS A 60 11.88 5.73 0.78
C LYS A 60 10.43 6.22 0.79
N TYR A 61 10.19 7.41 1.33
CA TYR A 61 8.90 8.08 1.18
C TYR A 61 8.67 8.56 -0.27
N PRO A 62 7.40 8.69 -0.73
CA PRO A 62 7.04 9.22 -2.04
C PRO A 62 7.82 10.46 -2.51
N HIS A 63 7.93 11.51 -1.70
CA HIS A 63 8.69 12.71 -2.09
C HIS A 63 10.20 12.47 -2.23
N ASN A 64 10.72 11.43 -1.58
CA ASN A 64 12.13 11.04 -1.63
C ASN A 64 12.47 10.16 -2.82
N HIS A 65 11.64 9.18 -3.19
CA HIS A 65 11.86 8.39 -4.42
C HIS A 65 11.30 9.02 -5.68
N GLY A 66 10.43 10.04 -5.59
CA GLY A 66 9.92 10.83 -6.73
C GLY A 66 8.57 10.39 -7.29
N LEU A 67 8.05 9.21 -6.91
CA LEU A 67 6.70 8.80 -7.28
C LEU A 67 5.71 9.38 -6.29
N ILE A 68 5.34 10.65 -6.49
CA ILE A 68 4.31 11.35 -5.71
C ILE A 68 2.93 11.32 -6.38
N GLY A 69 2.79 10.52 -7.44
CA GLY A 69 1.54 10.17 -8.10
C GLY A 69 1.66 8.92 -8.98
N LEU A 70 0.65 8.69 -9.83
CA LEU A 70 0.51 7.44 -10.60
C LEU A 70 1.51 7.34 -11.76
N ALA A 71 2.15 6.19 -11.92
CA ALA A 71 3.25 6.01 -12.90
C ALA A 71 2.78 5.64 -14.31
N HIS A 72 1.59 5.08 -14.44
CA HIS A 72 1.09 4.55 -15.70
C HIS A 72 0.71 5.65 -16.71
N LYS A 73 0.48 5.23 -17.95
CA LYS A 73 0.12 6.11 -19.07
C LYS A 73 -1.06 7.01 -18.71
N GLY A 74 -0.95 8.30 -18.99
CA GLY A 74 -1.93 9.34 -18.62
C GLY A 74 -1.51 10.13 -17.38
N PHE A 75 -0.66 9.58 -16.51
CA PHE A 75 -0.17 10.29 -15.32
C PHE A 75 1.35 10.50 -15.35
N GLY A 76 2.13 9.51 -15.75
CA GLY A 76 3.54 9.69 -16.11
C GLY A 76 4.49 10.09 -14.96
N TRP A 77 4.13 9.88 -13.70
CA TRP A 77 5.07 10.04 -12.58
C TRP A 77 6.17 8.97 -12.65
N GLN A 78 7.38 9.33 -12.21
CA GLN A 78 8.55 8.46 -12.32
C GLN A 78 9.38 8.51 -11.05
N LEU A 79 10.10 7.42 -10.79
CA LEU A 79 11.19 7.42 -9.81
C LEU A 79 12.25 8.46 -10.22
N LYS A 80 12.95 9.03 -9.22
CA LYS A 80 14.12 9.89 -9.47
C LYS A 80 15.17 9.14 -10.29
N ILE A 81 15.91 9.89 -11.09
CA ILE A 81 17.02 9.35 -11.88
C ILE A 81 18.00 8.63 -10.96
N ASN A 82 18.47 7.46 -11.38
CA ASN A 82 19.40 6.58 -10.64
C ASN A 82 18.86 6.04 -9.31
N GLN A 83 17.55 6.11 -9.06
CA GLN A 83 16.95 5.47 -7.88
C GLN A 83 17.07 3.94 -8.03
N LYS A 84 17.91 3.32 -7.19
CA LYS A 84 17.96 1.87 -7.09
C LYS A 84 16.67 1.35 -6.45
N THR A 85 16.19 0.25 -6.97
CA THR A 85 15.02 -0.49 -6.49
C THR A 85 15.47 -1.84 -5.92
N LEU A 86 14.61 -2.50 -5.16
CA LEU A 86 14.84 -3.83 -4.58
C LEU A 86 15.43 -4.85 -5.58
N PRO A 87 14.89 -5.07 -6.80
CA PRO A 87 15.51 -5.97 -7.78
C PRO A 87 16.95 -5.59 -8.17
N VAL A 88 17.34 -4.31 -8.14
CA VAL A 88 18.74 -3.92 -8.37
C VAL A 88 19.62 -4.41 -7.22
N TYR A 89 19.21 -4.17 -5.97
CA TYR A 89 19.94 -4.67 -4.80
C TYR A 89 20.00 -6.20 -4.75
N MET A 90 18.92 -6.88 -5.09
CA MET A 90 18.87 -8.34 -5.15
C MET A 90 19.85 -8.89 -6.18
N LYS A 91 19.92 -8.26 -7.37
CA LYS A 91 20.90 -8.61 -8.40
C LYS A 91 22.34 -8.43 -7.90
N GLU A 92 22.63 -7.31 -7.24
CA GLU A 92 23.95 -7.03 -6.63
C GLU A 92 24.29 -8.05 -5.53
N ALA A 93 23.29 -8.55 -4.81
CA ALA A 93 23.43 -9.63 -3.83
C ALA A 93 23.59 -11.04 -4.46
N GLY A 94 23.58 -11.14 -5.79
CA GLY A 94 23.81 -12.38 -6.55
C GLY A 94 22.54 -13.19 -6.84
N TYR A 95 21.36 -12.57 -6.78
CA TYR A 95 20.09 -13.22 -7.11
C TYR A 95 19.75 -13.08 -8.59
N LYS A 96 19.07 -14.09 -9.14
CA LYS A 96 18.35 -13.97 -10.41
C LYS A 96 17.02 -13.24 -10.19
N THR A 97 16.82 -12.09 -10.81
CA THR A 97 15.65 -11.25 -10.53
C THR A 97 14.55 -11.37 -11.58
N HIS A 98 13.33 -11.60 -11.11
CA HIS A 98 12.16 -11.91 -11.94
C HIS A 98 10.97 -11.03 -11.57
N LEU A 99 10.28 -10.53 -12.59
CA LEU A 99 8.97 -9.89 -12.45
C LEU A 99 7.89 -10.76 -13.10
N PHE A 100 6.86 -11.08 -12.35
CA PHE A 100 5.62 -11.70 -12.81
C PHE A 100 4.44 -10.76 -12.57
N GLY A 101 3.58 -10.60 -13.56
CA GLY A 101 2.40 -9.75 -13.45
C GLY A 101 2.72 -8.25 -13.38
N LEU A 102 2.18 -7.57 -12.37
CA LEU A 102 2.16 -6.12 -12.26
C LEU A 102 3.25 -5.59 -11.32
N GLN A 103 3.74 -4.38 -11.59
CA GLN A 103 4.73 -3.67 -10.77
C GLN A 103 4.13 -2.33 -10.30
N HIS A 104 3.70 -1.49 -11.24
CA HIS A 104 3.06 -0.18 -11.09
C HIS A 104 3.91 0.97 -10.50
N GLU A 105 5.22 0.83 -10.37
CA GLU A 105 6.19 1.89 -10.04
C GLU A 105 6.73 2.65 -11.27
N ALA A 106 6.64 2.08 -12.48
CA ALA A 106 7.11 2.69 -13.72
C ALA A 106 6.14 2.46 -14.89
N SER A 107 6.21 3.32 -15.91
CA SER A 107 5.51 3.09 -17.18
C SER A 107 6.16 1.97 -18.00
N ASP A 108 7.49 1.89 -17.96
CA ASP A 108 8.28 0.81 -18.54
C ASP A 108 8.95 -0.03 -17.44
N PRO A 109 8.53 -1.30 -17.24
CA PRO A 109 9.09 -2.17 -16.21
C PRO A 109 10.57 -2.51 -16.41
N THR A 110 11.15 -2.32 -17.60
CA THR A 110 12.58 -2.59 -17.85
C THR A 110 13.50 -1.62 -17.10
N SER A 111 12.98 -0.44 -16.74
CA SER A 111 13.71 0.57 -15.94
C SER A 111 13.91 0.16 -14.48
N LEU A 112 13.18 -0.85 -14.01
CA LEU A 112 13.18 -1.23 -12.59
C LEU A 112 14.30 -2.22 -12.23
N GLY A 113 15.12 -2.68 -13.16
CA GLY A 113 16.29 -3.50 -12.85
C GLY A 113 16.05 -5.01 -12.70
N TYR A 114 14.87 -5.52 -13.08
CA TYR A 114 14.63 -6.96 -13.20
C TYR A 114 15.44 -7.56 -14.36
N GLU A 115 16.10 -8.70 -14.16
CA GLU A 115 16.79 -9.43 -15.23
C GLU A 115 15.82 -10.10 -16.20
N LYS A 116 14.66 -10.57 -15.71
CA LYS A 116 13.64 -11.22 -16.55
C LYS A 116 12.23 -10.78 -16.18
N ILE A 117 11.54 -10.20 -17.15
CA ILE A 117 10.13 -9.82 -17.05
C ILE A 117 9.30 -10.87 -17.80
N HIS A 118 8.43 -11.58 -17.08
CA HIS A 118 7.62 -12.66 -17.62
C HIS A 118 6.27 -12.13 -18.11
N ARG A 119 5.92 -12.43 -19.37
CA ARG A 119 4.67 -11.99 -19.99
C ARG A 119 3.50 -12.92 -19.66
N THR A 120 3.15 -13.01 -18.38
CA THR A 120 2.06 -13.88 -17.90
C THR A 120 0.68 -13.21 -17.99
N GLY A 121 0.64 -11.88 -18.09
CA GLY A 121 -0.53 -11.09 -17.69
C GLY A 121 -0.52 -10.86 -16.18
N ASN A 122 -1.43 -9.99 -15.70
CA ASN A 122 -1.47 -9.51 -14.32
C ASN A 122 -2.64 -10.07 -13.49
N GLN A 123 -3.52 -10.88 -14.09
CA GLN A 123 -4.60 -11.55 -13.36
C GLN A 123 -4.01 -12.62 -12.44
N ALA A 124 -4.50 -12.73 -11.21
CA ALA A 124 -3.99 -13.62 -10.17
C ALA A 124 -3.79 -15.05 -10.67
N GLU A 125 -4.79 -15.63 -11.32
CA GLU A 125 -4.75 -16.98 -11.89
C GLU A 125 -3.62 -17.16 -12.94
N LYS A 126 -3.40 -16.14 -13.78
CA LYS A 126 -2.34 -16.16 -14.80
C LYS A 126 -0.94 -15.98 -14.21
N VAL A 127 -0.82 -15.10 -13.20
CA VAL A 127 0.43 -14.91 -12.44
C VAL A 127 0.79 -16.21 -11.73
N GLY A 128 -0.17 -16.82 -11.03
CA GLY A 128 -0.02 -18.13 -10.37
C GLY A 128 0.45 -19.21 -11.34
N ARG A 129 -0.21 -19.35 -12.50
CA ARG A 129 0.21 -20.31 -13.54
C ARG A 129 1.65 -20.07 -14.02
N GLY A 130 2.06 -18.81 -14.14
CA GLY A 130 3.42 -18.44 -14.50
C GLY A 130 4.45 -18.84 -13.47
N LEU A 131 4.14 -18.60 -12.19
CA LEU A 131 4.98 -19.00 -11.05
C LEU A 131 5.08 -20.52 -10.94
N THR A 132 3.96 -21.24 -11.05
CA THR A 132 3.93 -22.70 -11.02
C THR A 132 4.86 -23.28 -12.08
N LYS A 133 4.74 -22.82 -13.34
CA LYS A 133 5.65 -23.24 -14.42
C LYS A 133 7.10 -22.90 -14.15
N PHE A 134 7.38 -21.76 -13.53
CA PHE A 134 8.75 -21.38 -13.18
C PHE A 134 9.34 -22.35 -12.16
N PHE A 135 8.61 -22.67 -11.10
CA PHE A 135 9.05 -23.59 -10.05
C PHE A 135 9.22 -25.02 -10.54
N GLU A 136 8.31 -25.53 -11.38
CA GLU A 136 8.40 -26.86 -12.00
C GLU A 136 9.65 -27.05 -12.88
N ASN A 137 10.21 -25.95 -13.40
CA ASN A 137 11.39 -25.97 -14.26
C ASN A 137 12.64 -25.41 -13.55
N GLN A 138 12.56 -25.20 -12.23
CA GLN A 138 13.64 -24.60 -11.48
C GLN A 138 14.67 -25.65 -11.08
N ASN A 139 15.68 -25.80 -11.93
CA ASN A 139 16.72 -26.82 -11.78
C ASN A 139 18.06 -26.24 -11.29
N GLN A 140 18.07 -24.96 -10.91
CA GLN A 140 19.31 -24.20 -10.67
C GLN A 140 19.62 -24.05 -9.18
N ASN A 141 20.90 -24.22 -8.84
CA ASN A 141 21.46 -23.90 -7.51
C ASN A 141 21.62 -22.38 -7.25
N THR A 142 21.20 -21.53 -8.19
CA THR A 142 21.30 -20.07 -8.08
C THR A 142 20.04 -19.53 -7.38
N PRO A 143 20.19 -18.70 -6.32
CA PRO A 143 19.04 -18.13 -5.64
C PRO A 143 18.28 -17.14 -6.55
N PHE A 144 16.96 -17.11 -6.41
CA PHE A 144 16.10 -16.20 -7.18
C PHE A 144 15.33 -15.22 -6.29
N PHE A 145 15.08 -14.04 -6.83
CA PHE A 145 14.15 -13.06 -6.30
C PHE A 145 13.00 -12.91 -7.29
N ILE A 146 11.78 -13.11 -6.81
CA ILE A 146 10.56 -12.92 -7.58
C ILE A 146 9.76 -11.80 -6.95
N SER A 147 9.43 -10.79 -7.75
CA SER A 147 8.30 -9.89 -7.49
C SER A 147 7.12 -10.38 -8.31
N ALA A 148 6.03 -10.75 -7.65
CA ALA A 148 4.81 -11.27 -8.27
C ALA A 148 3.62 -10.39 -7.89
N GLY A 149 3.21 -9.52 -8.81
CA GLY A 149 2.10 -8.58 -8.58
C GLY A 149 0.82 -9.01 -9.27
N THR A 150 -0.30 -9.04 -8.55
CA THR A 150 -1.63 -9.27 -9.12
C THR A 150 -2.41 -7.97 -9.27
N PHE A 151 -3.25 -7.90 -10.30
CA PHE A 151 -4.19 -6.80 -10.48
C PHE A 151 -5.34 -6.89 -9.48
N GLU A 152 -5.80 -8.10 -9.15
CA GLU A 152 -6.76 -8.30 -8.08
C GLU A 152 -6.16 -7.90 -6.71
N PRO A 153 -6.99 -7.44 -5.75
CA PRO A 153 -8.43 -7.18 -5.87
C PRO A 153 -8.86 -5.80 -6.44
N HIS A 154 -8.05 -5.12 -7.25
CA HIS A 154 -8.45 -3.85 -7.88
C HIS A 154 -9.75 -3.95 -8.71
N ARG A 155 -10.51 -2.85 -8.72
CA ARG A 155 -11.70 -2.63 -9.56
C ARG A 155 -11.35 -2.65 -11.07
N PRO A 156 -12.32 -2.81 -11.99
CA PRO A 156 -13.77 -2.84 -11.81
C PRO A 156 -14.29 -4.13 -11.17
N PHE A 157 -15.42 -3.99 -10.49
CA PHE A 157 -16.26 -5.09 -10.04
C PHE A 157 -17.46 -5.18 -10.99
N SER A 158 -17.62 -6.31 -11.67
CA SER A 158 -18.79 -6.52 -12.54
C SER A 158 -19.88 -7.28 -11.81
N GLU A 159 -21.14 -6.94 -12.08
CA GLU A 159 -22.31 -7.63 -11.51
C GLU A 159 -22.26 -9.15 -11.73
N GLU A 160 -21.79 -9.60 -12.89
CA GLU A 160 -21.60 -11.03 -13.19
C GLU A 160 -20.73 -11.74 -12.14
N GLU A 161 -19.73 -11.05 -11.56
CA GLU A 161 -18.81 -11.65 -10.60
C GLU A 161 -19.44 -11.91 -9.24
N TYR A 162 -20.33 -11.02 -8.78
CA TYR A 162 -20.97 -11.12 -7.47
C TYR A 162 -22.46 -11.48 -7.54
N SER A 163 -22.99 -11.73 -8.74
CA SER A 163 -24.41 -12.03 -8.97
C SER A 163 -24.91 -13.29 -8.27
N SER A 164 -24.00 -14.22 -7.95
CA SER A 164 -24.28 -15.42 -7.15
C SER A 164 -24.36 -15.16 -5.64
N ASN A 165 -23.98 -13.97 -5.18
CA ASN A 165 -23.84 -13.68 -3.77
C ASN A 165 -25.19 -13.16 -3.24
N ASP A 166 -25.60 -13.63 -2.07
CA ASP A 166 -26.71 -13.01 -1.35
C ASP A 166 -26.25 -11.67 -0.77
N LEU A 167 -26.64 -10.57 -1.40
CA LEU A 167 -26.27 -9.22 -0.98
C LEU A 167 -26.80 -8.88 0.43
N ASP A 168 -27.82 -9.58 0.96
CA ASP A 168 -28.31 -9.34 2.33
C ASP A 168 -27.39 -9.98 3.40
N GLU A 169 -26.58 -10.96 3.00
CA GLU A 169 -25.53 -11.54 3.83
C GLU A 169 -24.26 -10.68 3.84
N VAL A 170 -24.05 -9.84 2.82
CA VAL A 170 -22.92 -8.91 2.74
C VAL A 170 -23.11 -7.76 3.71
N LYS A 171 -22.31 -7.73 4.78
CA LYS A 171 -22.33 -6.63 5.75
C LYS A 171 -21.46 -5.45 5.30
N PRO A 172 -21.93 -4.21 5.47
CA PRO A 172 -21.12 -3.03 5.19
C PRO A 172 -19.93 -2.95 6.13
N LEU A 173 -18.90 -2.23 5.69
CA LEU A 173 -17.73 -1.94 6.53
C LEU A 173 -18.13 -0.99 7.66
N PRO A 174 -17.59 -1.12 8.89
CA PRO A 174 -18.04 -0.34 10.05
C PRO A 174 -18.01 1.20 9.89
N TYR A 175 -17.14 1.69 9.00
CA TYR A 175 -17.00 3.12 8.69
C TYR A 175 -17.87 3.59 7.50
N LEU A 176 -18.68 2.71 6.90
CA LEU A 176 -19.60 3.01 5.80
C LEU A 176 -21.05 2.73 6.20
N PRO A 177 -22.03 3.49 5.65
CA PRO A 177 -23.43 3.21 5.88
C PRO A 177 -23.87 1.93 5.17
N ASP A 178 -24.98 1.37 5.62
CA ASP A 178 -25.57 0.19 5.02
C ASP A 178 -26.44 0.55 3.80
N LYS A 179 -25.81 0.63 2.63
CA LYS A 179 -26.48 0.96 1.36
C LYS A 179 -26.19 -0.13 0.31
N LYS A 180 -27.09 -0.29 -0.67
CA LYS A 180 -27.04 -1.38 -1.65
C LYS A 180 -25.76 -1.35 -2.48
N GLY A 181 -25.41 -0.20 -3.05
CA GLY A 181 -24.19 -0.03 -3.84
C GLY A 181 -22.91 -0.31 -3.05
N ILE A 182 -22.90 0.02 -1.76
CA ILE A 182 -21.79 -0.36 -0.87
C ILE A 182 -21.67 -1.88 -0.74
N ARG A 183 -22.80 -2.61 -0.57
CA ARG A 183 -22.77 -4.07 -0.49
C ARG A 183 -22.35 -4.72 -1.82
N GLU A 184 -22.78 -4.16 -2.96
CA GLU A 184 -22.36 -4.60 -4.30
C GLU A 184 -20.84 -4.50 -4.49
N ASP A 185 -20.24 -3.34 -4.18
CA ASP A 185 -18.79 -3.16 -4.29
C ASP A 185 -18.03 -4.07 -3.30
N ILE A 186 -18.55 -4.30 -2.09
CA ILE A 186 -17.95 -5.25 -1.13
C ILE A 186 -18.03 -6.68 -1.65
N ALA A 187 -19.16 -7.08 -2.24
CA ALA A 187 -19.32 -8.41 -2.79
C ALA A 187 -18.32 -8.65 -3.94
N GLY A 188 -18.21 -7.69 -4.86
CA GLY A 188 -17.22 -7.73 -5.93
C GLY A 188 -15.78 -7.76 -5.42
N LEU A 189 -15.46 -6.96 -4.41
CA LEU A 189 -14.15 -6.98 -3.76
C LEU A 189 -13.83 -8.36 -3.19
N ASN A 190 -14.75 -8.97 -2.44
CA ASN A 190 -14.58 -10.29 -1.83
C ASN A 190 -14.25 -11.36 -2.88
N GLU A 191 -14.96 -11.39 -4.02
CA GLU A 191 -14.71 -12.35 -5.10
C GLU A 191 -13.30 -12.24 -5.68
N LYS A 192 -12.79 -11.02 -5.83
CA LYS A 192 -11.42 -10.82 -6.29
C LYS A 192 -10.40 -11.27 -5.23
N ILE A 193 -10.69 -11.07 -3.94
CA ILE A 193 -9.84 -11.54 -2.85
C ILE A 193 -9.76 -13.07 -2.83
N TYR A 194 -10.88 -13.78 -3.03
CA TYR A 194 -10.87 -15.25 -3.13
C TYR A 194 -9.96 -15.76 -4.25
N ARG A 195 -9.90 -15.06 -5.39
CA ARG A 195 -8.97 -15.41 -6.48
C ARG A 195 -7.50 -15.22 -6.09
N VAL A 196 -7.20 -14.18 -5.31
CA VAL A 196 -5.85 -13.97 -4.76
C VAL A 196 -5.51 -15.07 -3.77
N ASP A 197 -6.42 -15.40 -2.85
CA ASP A 197 -6.25 -16.48 -1.88
C ASP A 197 -5.97 -17.84 -2.55
N GLU A 198 -6.81 -18.24 -3.51
CA GLU A 198 -6.64 -19.48 -4.25
C GLU A 198 -5.30 -19.52 -5.01
N THR A 199 -4.88 -18.37 -5.57
CA THR A 199 -3.59 -18.23 -6.25
C THR A 199 -2.42 -18.41 -5.28
N VAL A 200 -2.46 -17.77 -4.11
CA VAL A 200 -1.43 -17.95 -3.06
C VAL A 200 -1.35 -19.41 -2.65
N GLY A 201 -2.48 -20.08 -2.44
CA GLY A 201 -2.54 -21.52 -2.13
C GLY A 201 -1.84 -22.37 -3.20
N LYS A 202 -2.16 -22.16 -4.48
CA LYS A 202 -1.52 -22.85 -5.61
C LYS A 202 -0.01 -22.62 -5.66
N VAL A 203 0.43 -21.38 -5.51
CA VAL A 203 1.85 -21.00 -5.55
C VAL A 203 2.63 -21.65 -4.41
N ARG A 204 2.12 -21.58 -3.17
CA ARG A 204 2.73 -22.22 -1.99
C ARG A 204 2.79 -23.74 -2.15
N LYS A 205 1.71 -24.35 -2.64
CA LYS A 205 1.66 -25.79 -2.93
C LYS A 205 2.73 -26.19 -3.96
N THR A 206 2.89 -25.44 -5.05
CA THR A 206 3.92 -25.76 -6.05
C THR A 206 5.34 -25.61 -5.49
N LEU A 207 5.61 -24.61 -4.64
CA LEU A 207 6.91 -24.50 -3.96
C LEU A 207 7.22 -25.75 -3.13
N LYS A 208 6.21 -26.31 -2.45
CA LYS A 208 6.33 -27.55 -1.67
C LYS A 208 6.60 -28.77 -2.56
N GLU A 209 5.81 -28.94 -3.62
CA GLU A 209 5.89 -30.10 -4.52
C GLU A 209 7.18 -30.17 -5.33
N ASN A 210 7.93 -29.07 -5.41
CA ASN A 210 9.21 -28.97 -6.12
C ASN A 210 10.40 -28.75 -5.17
N ASP A 211 10.26 -29.07 -3.87
CA ASP A 211 11.33 -29.00 -2.87
C ASP A 211 11.99 -27.60 -2.73
N LEU A 212 11.25 -26.53 -3.05
CA LEU A 212 11.74 -25.15 -2.96
C LEU A 212 11.32 -24.44 -1.66
N GLN A 213 10.25 -24.91 -1.00
CA GLN A 213 9.65 -24.26 0.17
C GLN A 213 10.66 -24.01 1.30
N ASP A 214 11.44 -25.02 1.66
CA ASP A 214 12.38 -24.96 2.79
C ASP A 214 13.48 -23.91 2.61
N ASN A 215 13.85 -23.59 1.37
CA ASN A 215 14.84 -22.56 1.06
C ASN A 215 14.20 -21.24 0.59
N THR A 216 12.89 -21.02 0.71
CA THR A 216 12.23 -19.81 0.19
C THR A 216 11.60 -18.99 1.29
N LEU A 217 11.99 -17.71 1.38
CA LEU A 217 11.25 -16.69 2.12
C LEU A 217 10.09 -16.20 1.26
N PHE A 218 8.86 -16.49 1.69
CA PHE A 218 7.63 -16.03 1.05
C PHE A 218 7.08 -14.83 1.80
N ILE A 219 6.94 -13.70 1.13
CA ILE A 219 6.42 -12.45 1.67
C ILE A 219 5.12 -12.12 0.94
N PHE A 220 4.02 -12.03 1.66
CA PHE A 220 2.73 -11.60 1.15
C PHE A 220 2.40 -10.20 1.68
N THR A 221 2.06 -9.28 0.78
CA THR A 221 1.65 -7.92 1.17
C THR A 221 0.73 -7.27 0.13
N THR A 222 0.33 -6.03 0.37
CA THR A 222 -0.45 -5.20 -0.55
C THR A 222 0.10 -3.79 -0.56
N ASP A 223 -0.23 -3.00 -1.57
CA ASP A 223 0.23 -1.63 -1.69
C ASP A 223 -0.46 -0.69 -0.70
N HIS A 224 -1.77 -0.75 -0.56
CA HIS A 224 -2.50 0.12 0.37
C HIS A 224 -3.86 -0.48 0.76
N GLY A 225 -4.65 0.32 1.47
CA GLY A 225 -6.00 -0.01 1.88
C GLY A 225 -6.96 -0.27 0.71
N ILE A 226 -8.17 -0.71 1.04
CA ILE A 226 -9.14 -1.16 0.06
C ILE A 226 -9.66 -0.04 -0.85
N ALA A 227 -10.14 -0.44 -2.02
CA ALA A 227 -10.69 0.44 -3.05
C ALA A 227 -12.13 0.91 -2.74
N MET A 228 -12.36 1.45 -1.53
CA MET A 228 -13.68 1.88 -1.04
C MET A 228 -13.69 3.35 -0.59
N PRO A 229 -14.86 4.01 -0.49
CA PRO A 229 -14.95 5.35 0.09
C PRO A 229 -14.35 5.39 1.51
N ARG A 230 -13.70 6.51 1.90
CA ARG A 230 -12.88 6.66 3.13
C ARG A 230 -11.61 5.80 3.22
N ALA A 231 -11.31 4.96 2.23
CA ALA A 231 -10.08 4.16 2.22
C ALA A 231 -9.07 4.74 1.21
N LYS A 232 -8.87 4.11 0.05
CA LYS A 232 -7.96 4.57 -1.01
C LYS A 232 -8.14 6.06 -1.31
N GLY A 233 -7.02 6.79 -1.44
CA GLY A 233 -7.03 8.24 -1.65
C GLY A 233 -7.22 9.08 -0.39
N THR A 234 -7.12 8.49 0.81
CA THR A 234 -7.19 9.20 2.10
C THR A 234 -6.05 8.80 3.03
N CYS A 235 -5.83 9.51 4.14
CA CYS A 235 -4.88 9.11 5.19
C CYS A 235 -5.53 8.39 6.38
N TYR A 236 -6.80 7.98 6.26
CA TYR A 236 -7.51 7.20 7.26
C TYR A 236 -7.01 5.75 7.30
N ASP A 237 -7.13 5.06 8.45
CA ASP A 237 -6.64 3.69 8.67
C ASP A 237 -7.14 2.73 7.59
N PRO A 238 -8.42 2.75 7.17
CA PRO A 238 -8.88 1.90 6.06
C PRO A 238 -8.15 2.10 4.72
N GLY A 239 -7.54 3.27 4.51
CA GLY A 239 -6.76 3.60 3.32
C GLY A 239 -5.27 3.27 3.44
N ILE A 240 -4.75 3.15 4.66
CA ILE A 240 -3.31 3.00 4.90
C ILE A 240 -2.91 1.67 5.57
N GLU A 241 -3.86 0.94 6.15
CA GLU A 241 -3.60 -0.38 6.70
C GLU A 241 -3.28 -1.37 5.58
N THR A 242 -2.25 -2.18 5.79
CA THR A 242 -1.78 -3.14 4.78
C THR A 242 -1.49 -4.47 5.44
N ALA A 243 -1.89 -5.56 4.78
CA ALA A 243 -1.46 -6.89 5.19
C ALA A 243 0.06 -7.05 5.00
N LEU A 244 0.74 -7.63 5.98
CA LEU A 244 2.08 -8.20 5.82
C LEU A 244 2.10 -9.58 6.49
N ILE A 245 2.54 -10.58 5.74
CA ILE A 245 2.75 -11.93 6.24
C ILE A 245 4.07 -12.44 5.67
N MET A 246 4.94 -12.97 6.52
CA MET A 246 6.22 -13.56 6.13
C MET A 246 6.26 -15.02 6.55
N TYR A 247 6.75 -15.88 5.66
CA TYR A 247 6.86 -17.30 5.91
C TYR A 247 8.18 -17.85 5.41
N LYS A 248 8.90 -18.50 6.32
CA LYS A 248 10.12 -19.27 6.05
C LYS A 248 10.11 -20.46 7.00
N PRO A 249 9.99 -21.71 6.51
CA PRO A 249 9.98 -22.89 7.37
C PRO A 249 11.17 -22.88 8.35
N ARG A 250 10.92 -23.29 9.61
CA ARG A 250 11.88 -23.33 10.73
C ARG A 250 12.43 -21.99 11.23
N GLU A 251 12.38 -20.93 10.44
CA GLU A 251 12.88 -19.60 10.82
C GLU A 251 11.75 -18.72 11.34
N PHE A 252 10.65 -18.61 10.57
CA PHE A 252 9.48 -17.82 10.93
C PHE A 252 8.24 -18.67 11.18
N GLU A 253 8.44 -19.96 11.48
CA GLU A 253 7.36 -20.93 11.54
C GLU A 253 6.60 -20.87 12.88
N ASN A 254 5.27 -20.73 12.82
CA ASN A 254 4.38 -20.59 13.98
C ASN A 254 4.82 -19.45 14.94
N MET A 255 5.27 -18.33 14.40
CA MET A 255 5.64 -17.19 15.22
C MET A 255 4.40 -16.44 15.72
N ASP A 256 4.51 -15.85 16.92
CA ASP A 256 3.47 -14.98 17.44
C ASP A 256 3.22 -13.80 16.50
N THR A 257 1.96 -13.33 16.47
CA THR A 257 1.62 -12.10 15.74
C THR A 257 2.39 -10.92 16.34
N GLN A 258 2.94 -10.09 15.47
CA GLN A 258 3.66 -8.87 15.84
C GLN A 258 2.71 -7.67 15.76
N ASP A 259 2.64 -6.88 16.83
CA ASP A 259 1.76 -5.71 16.94
C ASP A 259 2.53 -4.38 16.96
N GLU A 260 3.84 -4.43 16.70
CA GLU A 260 4.71 -3.28 16.55
C GLU A 260 4.27 -2.41 15.38
N LEU A 261 4.39 -1.09 15.56
CA LEU A 261 4.09 -0.14 14.52
C LEU A 261 5.16 -0.23 13.42
N LEU A 262 4.76 -0.58 12.20
CA LEU A 262 5.67 -0.75 11.05
C LEU A 262 5.13 -0.01 9.83
N SER A 263 6.01 0.29 8.88
CA SER A 263 5.67 0.95 7.63
C SER A 263 6.27 0.25 6.42
N ASN A 264 5.63 0.36 5.26
CA ASN A 264 6.09 -0.34 4.07
C ASN A 264 7.46 0.11 3.53
N VAL A 265 7.96 1.29 3.93
CA VAL A 265 9.35 1.70 3.71
C VAL A 265 10.37 0.80 4.41
N ASP A 266 9.94 0.02 5.40
CA ASP A 266 10.80 -0.86 6.17
C ASP A 266 11.11 -2.18 5.47
N LEU A 267 10.33 -2.54 4.44
CA LEU A 267 10.44 -3.86 3.83
C LEU A 267 11.77 -4.03 3.06
N LEU A 268 12.21 -3.00 2.32
CA LEU A 268 13.50 -3.03 1.64
C LEU A 268 14.68 -3.20 2.62
N PRO A 269 14.86 -2.33 3.65
CA PRO A 269 15.97 -2.50 4.58
C PRO A 269 15.89 -3.84 5.33
N THR A 270 14.69 -4.33 5.67
CA THR A 270 14.54 -5.65 6.32
C THR A 270 14.98 -6.80 5.42
N ILE A 271 14.64 -6.77 4.12
CA ILE A 271 15.09 -7.81 3.17
C ILE A 271 16.61 -7.77 3.00
N LEU A 272 17.23 -6.59 2.94
CA LEU A 272 18.68 -6.47 2.83
C LEU A 272 19.39 -6.98 4.10
N ASP A 273 18.87 -6.62 5.26
CA ASP A 273 19.37 -7.05 6.57
C ASP A 273 19.31 -8.57 6.70
N TYR A 274 18.18 -9.18 6.36
CA TYR A 274 17.98 -10.64 6.34
C TYR A 274 18.99 -11.38 5.44
N LEU A 275 19.46 -10.72 4.39
CA LEU A 275 20.48 -11.26 3.48
C LEU A 275 21.91 -10.93 3.88
N ASN A 276 22.10 -10.29 5.04
CA ASN A 276 23.36 -9.74 5.51
C ASN A 276 24.03 -8.89 4.40
N LYS A 277 23.28 -7.87 3.95
CA LYS A 277 23.70 -6.88 2.95
C LYS A 277 23.63 -5.49 3.56
N ASP A 278 24.52 -4.62 3.09
CA ASP A 278 24.54 -3.23 3.53
C ASP A 278 23.22 -2.53 3.20
N ILE A 279 22.62 -1.92 4.21
CA ILE A 279 21.45 -1.06 4.04
C ILE A 279 21.94 0.32 3.57
N PRO A 280 21.43 0.85 2.44
CA PRO A 280 21.84 2.17 1.95
C PRO A 280 21.52 3.27 2.98
N GLU A 281 22.45 4.20 3.20
CA GLU A 281 22.29 5.29 4.19
C GLU A 281 21.11 6.22 3.89
N ASP A 282 20.64 6.25 2.64
CA ASP A 282 19.61 7.17 2.15
C ASP A 282 18.20 6.57 2.12
N VAL A 283 17.99 5.37 2.66
CA VAL A 283 16.63 4.83 2.89
C VAL A 283 15.98 5.52 4.08
N ASP A 284 14.66 5.68 4.02
CA ASP A 284 13.86 6.30 5.08
C ASP A 284 13.33 5.28 6.10
N GLY A 285 13.15 4.04 5.67
CA GLY A 285 12.71 2.93 6.51
C GLY A 285 13.79 2.38 7.45
N LYS A 286 13.39 1.48 8.32
CA LYS A 286 14.31 0.77 9.23
C LYS A 286 14.02 -0.72 9.18
N SER A 287 15.08 -1.54 9.17
CA SER A 287 14.92 -2.99 9.31
C SER A 287 14.17 -3.30 10.60
N PHE A 288 13.22 -4.24 10.52
CA PHE A 288 12.57 -4.85 11.68
C PHE A 288 13.01 -6.31 11.87
N LEU A 289 14.11 -6.75 11.26
CA LEU A 289 14.56 -8.14 11.42
C LEU A 289 14.84 -8.51 12.88
N SER A 290 15.43 -7.60 13.66
CA SER A 290 15.72 -7.82 15.08
C SER A 290 14.47 -8.09 15.92
N LEU A 291 13.30 -7.58 15.50
CA LEU A 291 12.02 -7.94 16.11
C LEU A 291 11.73 -9.45 15.94
N LEU A 292 11.97 -9.98 14.75
CA LEU A 292 11.71 -11.38 14.42
C LEU A 292 12.73 -12.33 15.05
N GLU A 293 13.98 -11.90 15.16
CA GLU A 293 15.05 -12.68 15.79
C GLU A 293 14.99 -12.64 17.33
N LYS A 294 14.07 -11.85 17.90
CA LYS A 294 13.93 -11.60 19.35
C LYS A 294 15.25 -11.10 19.95
N ASP A 295 15.93 -10.23 19.21
CA ASP A 295 17.15 -9.58 19.67
C ASP A 295 16.80 -8.41 20.61
N ASP A 296 17.55 -8.28 21.70
CA ASP A 296 17.40 -7.20 22.69
C ASP A 296 17.66 -5.81 22.06
N ASP A 297 18.30 -5.76 20.89
CA ASP A 297 18.61 -4.55 20.14
C ASP A 297 17.41 -3.96 19.36
N TYR A 298 16.25 -4.64 19.31
CA TYR A 298 15.06 -4.06 18.66
C TYR A 298 14.47 -2.89 19.46
N SER A 299 14.43 -1.71 18.83
CA SER A 299 13.73 -0.53 19.36
C SER A 299 12.45 -0.28 18.57
N PRO A 300 11.27 -0.52 19.16
CA PRO A 300 9.99 -0.20 18.52
C PRO A 300 9.91 1.27 18.11
N ARG A 301 9.33 1.56 16.93
CA ARG A 301 9.02 2.96 16.57
C ARG A 301 7.72 3.38 17.25
N GLU A 302 7.67 4.64 17.65
CA GLU A 302 6.47 5.23 18.26
C GLU A 302 5.46 5.79 17.23
N LYS A 303 5.90 5.94 15.97
CA LYS A 303 5.14 6.63 14.92
C LYS A 303 5.51 6.19 13.51
N VAL A 304 4.57 6.34 12.59
CA VAL A 304 4.76 6.27 11.13
C VAL A 304 4.20 7.51 10.46
N PHE A 305 4.74 7.87 9.31
CA PHE A 305 4.28 9.00 8.50
C PHE A 305 3.61 8.52 7.23
N ILE A 306 2.60 9.28 6.80
CA ILE A 306 1.82 9.01 5.59
C ILE A 306 1.78 10.29 4.76
N GLU A 307 1.83 10.16 3.44
CA GLU A 307 1.67 11.27 2.53
C GLU A 307 0.85 10.93 1.29
N MET A 308 0.28 11.98 0.72
CA MET A 308 -0.35 11.97 -0.59
C MET A 308 -0.04 13.27 -1.30
N THR A 309 0.15 13.28 -2.62
CA THR A 309 0.33 14.52 -3.37
C THR A 309 -0.56 14.59 -4.61
N TRP A 310 -0.41 13.64 -5.53
CA TRP A 310 -1.18 13.58 -6.78
C TRP A 310 -1.80 12.20 -6.97
N HIS A 311 -3.13 12.10 -7.10
CA HIS A 311 -3.79 10.91 -7.67
C HIS A 311 -4.27 11.25 -9.08
N ASP A 312 -5.56 11.09 -9.38
CA ASP A 312 -6.21 11.72 -10.52
C ASP A 312 -6.32 13.24 -10.36
N LYS A 313 -6.33 13.72 -9.11
CA LYS A 313 -6.35 15.14 -8.75
C LYS A 313 -5.19 15.52 -7.83
N TYR A 314 -4.85 16.80 -7.82
CA TYR A 314 -3.95 17.37 -6.82
C TYR A 314 -4.61 17.34 -5.45
N ASN A 315 -4.09 16.50 -4.55
CA ASN A 315 -4.65 16.34 -3.21
C ASN A 315 -3.51 16.13 -2.17
N PRO A 316 -2.67 17.15 -1.93
CA PRO A 316 -1.60 17.07 -0.94
C PRO A 316 -2.11 16.91 0.49
N MET A 317 -1.68 15.83 1.14
CA MET A 317 -1.92 15.52 2.54
C MET A 317 -0.63 15.01 3.20
N ARG A 318 -0.42 15.31 4.48
CA ARG A 318 0.65 14.73 5.31
C ARG A 318 0.06 14.30 6.63
N GLY A 319 0.44 13.13 7.11
CA GLY A 319 -0.08 12.57 8.35
C GLY A 319 0.98 11.89 9.17
N ILE A 320 0.68 11.77 10.46
CA ILE A 320 1.44 10.99 11.44
C ILE A 320 0.46 10.10 12.18
N ARG A 321 0.80 8.82 12.32
CA ARG A 321 0.06 7.84 13.10
C ARG A 321 0.97 7.30 14.19
N THR A 322 0.48 7.30 15.42
CA THR A 322 1.06 6.59 16.58
C THR A 322 0.15 5.42 16.95
N ASN A 323 0.46 4.66 18.00
CA ASN A 323 -0.45 3.60 18.47
C ASN A 323 -1.83 4.13 18.90
N ARG A 324 -1.89 5.36 19.44
CA ARG A 324 -3.12 5.94 19.96
C ARG A 324 -3.67 7.09 19.12
N TYR A 325 -2.83 8.02 18.70
CA TYR A 325 -3.28 9.23 18.02
C TYR A 325 -2.90 9.23 16.54
N LYS A 326 -3.76 9.86 15.73
CA LYS A 326 -3.46 10.21 14.34
C LYS A 326 -3.75 11.67 14.06
N TYR A 327 -2.82 12.32 13.37
CA TYR A 327 -2.99 13.68 12.86
C TYR A 327 -2.83 13.71 11.34
N ILE A 328 -3.66 14.50 10.66
CA ILE A 328 -3.62 14.71 9.20
C ILE A 328 -3.67 16.22 8.93
N LYS A 329 -2.77 16.70 8.06
CA LYS A 329 -2.75 18.06 7.52
C LYS A 329 -3.14 18.03 6.05
N ASN A 330 -4.21 18.74 5.71
CA ASN A 330 -4.74 18.91 4.37
C ASN A 330 -4.26 20.24 3.79
N PHE A 331 -3.48 20.21 2.71
CA PHE A 331 -2.85 21.42 2.15
C PHE A 331 -3.71 22.11 1.07
N VAL A 332 -4.85 21.54 0.73
CA VAL A 332 -5.82 22.10 -0.21
C VAL A 332 -7.24 21.79 0.24
N GLU A 333 -8.15 22.71 -0.08
CA GLU A 333 -9.57 22.55 0.15
C GLU A 333 -10.17 21.54 -0.85
N GLU A 334 -10.66 20.43 -0.35
CA GLU A 334 -11.29 19.34 -1.10
C GLU A 334 -12.59 18.92 -0.41
N PRO A 335 -13.43 18.08 -1.05
CA PRO A 335 -14.56 17.41 -0.41
C PRO A 335 -14.17 16.77 0.93
N LYS A 336 -15.15 16.65 1.82
CA LYS A 336 -15.01 15.99 3.14
C LYS A 336 -14.28 14.65 3.05
N VAL A 337 -14.63 13.87 2.02
CA VAL A 337 -13.89 12.66 1.64
C VAL A 337 -13.66 12.70 0.13
N TYR A 338 -12.40 12.82 -0.28
CA TYR A 338 -12.02 12.68 -1.68
C TYR A 338 -12.21 11.24 -2.14
N LEU A 339 -12.91 11.06 -3.28
CA LEU A 339 -13.04 9.77 -3.94
C LEU A 339 -12.18 9.79 -5.21
N PRO A 340 -11.11 8.98 -5.26
CA PRO A 340 -10.42 8.67 -6.51
C PRO A 340 -11.40 8.27 -7.62
N LEU A 341 -11.11 8.63 -8.88
CA LEU A 341 -12.03 8.47 -10.01
C LEU A 341 -12.60 7.04 -10.14
N ASP A 342 -11.74 6.08 -9.86
CA ASP A 342 -12.04 4.66 -9.94
C ASP A 342 -13.07 4.25 -8.85
N ILE A 343 -13.04 4.83 -7.65
CA ILE A 343 -14.07 4.68 -6.60
C ILE A 343 -15.31 5.50 -6.96
N TYR A 344 -15.11 6.76 -7.36
CA TYR A 344 -16.17 7.73 -7.64
C TYR A 344 -17.18 7.22 -8.68
N THR A 345 -16.72 6.43 -9.66
CA THR A 345 -17.56 5.83 -10.71
C THR A 345 -18.22 4.50 -10.30
N GLY A 346 -17.75 3.87 -9.22
CA GLY A 346 -18.30 2.64 -8.63
C GLY A 346 -19.67 2.84 -7.96
N THR A 347 -20.33 1.75 -7.57
CA THR A 347 -21.67 1.81 -6.98
C THR A 347 -21.64 2.42 -5.58
N ALA A 348 -20.65 2.09 -4.75
CA ALA A 348 -20.44 2.73 -3.45
C ALA A 348 -20.11 4.22 -3.59
N GLY A 349 -19.27 4.58 -4.57
CA GLY A 349 -18.92 5.97 -4.84
C GLY A 349 -20.13 6.82 -5.20
N LYS A 350 -21.01 6.31 -6.07
CA LYS A 350 -22.26 6.97 -6.46
C LYS A 350 -23.18 7.24 -5.26
N GLU A 351 -23.30 6.29 -4.33
CA GLU A 351 -24.17 6.42 -3.15
C GLU A 351 -23.60 7.34 -2.06
N MET A 352 -22.28 7.55 -2.05
CA MET A 352 -21.61 8.39 -1.06
C MET A 352 -21.25 9.78 -1.59
N LYS A 353 -21.39 10.02 -2.89
CA LYS A 353 -21.01 11.28 -3.53
C LYS A 353 -21.69 12.49 -2.90
N ASP A 354 -23.01 12.46 -2.78
CA ASP A 354 -23.77 13.62 -2.27
C ASP A 354 -23.37 13.94 -0.83
N GLU A 355 -23.21 12.91 0.01
CA GLU A 355 -22.78 13.06 1.40
C GLU A 355 -21.35 13.63 1.49
N TYR A 356 -20.39 13.04 0.78
CA TYR A 356 -18.98 13.39 0.90
C TYR A 356 -18.56 14.66 0.16
N TYR A 357 -19.32 15.08 -0.86
CA TYR A 357 -19.04 16.28 -1.65
C TYR A 357 -19.91 17.48 -1.24
N SER A 358 -20.86 17.30 -0.31
CA SER A 358 -21.67 18.40 0.24
C SER A 358 -20.87 19.34 1.16
N GLU A 359 -19.85 18.82 1.82
CA GLU A 359 -19.02 19.55 2.79
C GLU A 359 -17.55 19.55 2.36
N LYS A 360 -16.78 20.48 2.94
CA LYS A 360 -15.33 20.54 2.79
C LYS A 360 -14.65 19.85 3.98
N ARG A 361 -13.52 19.19 3.73
CA ARG A 361 -12.69 18.68 4.82
C ARG A 361 -12.00 19.84 5.57
N PRO A 362 -11.69 19.69 6.87
CA PRO A 362 -10.92 20.67 7.62
C PRO A 362 -9.44 20.68 7.17
N THR A 363 -8.72 21.76 7.49
CA THR A 363 -7.28 21.86 7.21
C THR A 363 -6.45 20.91 8.06
N GLU A 364 -6.89 20.66 9.29
CA GLU A 364 -6.26 19.73 10.22
C GLU A 364 -7.30 18.77 10.76
N GLU A 365 -6.85 17.54 11.02
CA GLU A 365 -7.67 16.48 11.61
C GLU A 365 -6.87 15.80 12.72
N LEU A 366 -7.52 15.52 13.85
CA LEU A 366 -6.96 14.79 14.96
C LEU A 366 -7.94 13.71 15.43
N TYR A 367 -7.44 12.48 15.57
CA TYR A 367 -8.20 11.33 16.04
C TYR A 367 -7.48 10.61 17.18
N ASP A 368 -8.24 10.21 18.19
CA ASP A 368 -7.81 9.28 19.24
C ASP A 368 -8.36 7.89 18.89
N LEU A 369 -7.50 7.05 18.32
CA LEU A 369 -7.82 5.73 17.75
C LEU A 369 -8.20 4.70 18.81
N GLU A 370 -7.90 4.95 20.09
CA GLU A 370 -8.32 4.07 21.19
C GLU A 370 -9.83 4.21 21.47
N ILE A 371 -10.35 5.44 21.39
CA ILE A 371 -11.78 5.75 21.62
C ILE A 371 -12.59 5.81 20.33
N ASP A 372 -11.96 6.17 19.21
CA ASP A 372 -12.57 6.32 17.89
C ASP A 372 -11.70 5.64 16.81
N PRO A 373 -11.65 4.30 16.78
CA PRO A 373 -10.87 3.54 15.80
C PRO A 373 -11.39 3.69 14.36
N LEU A 374 -12.54 4.33 14.15
CA LEU A 374 -13.14 4.56 12.83
C LEU A 374 -12.90 5.99 12.31
N GLU A 375 -12.24 6.84 13.11
CA GLU A 375 -11.84 8.20 12.75
C GLU A 375 -13.05 9.06 12.30
N LYS A 376 -14.12 9.03 13.08
CA LYS A 376 -15.38 9.75 12.79
C LYS A 376 -15.48 11.11 13.47
N ASN A 377 -14.75 11.31 14.57
CA ASN A 377 -14.84 12.48 15.42
C ASN A 377 -13.52 13.24 15.39
N ASN A 378 -13.48 14.34 14.64
CA ASN A 378 -12.32 15.22 14.61
C ASN A 378 -12.19 15.99 15.94
N LEU A 379 -11.03 15.87 16.59
CA LEU A 379 -10.76 16.44 17.91
C LEU A 379 -10.04 17.80 17.86
N THR A 380 -9.85 18.39 16.68
CA THR A 380 -9.11 19.68 16.55
C THR A 380 -9.73 20.85 17.30
N GLU A 381 -11.05 20.81 17.56
CA GLU A 381 -11.75 21.85 18.32
C GLU A 381 -11.89 21.50 19.81
N ASN A 382 -11.40 20.33 20.25
CA ASN A 382 -11.48 19.91 21.64
C ASN A 382 -10.26 20.44 22.45
N PRO A 383 -10.48 21.33 23.44
CA PRO A 383 -9.39 21.90 24.25
C PRO A 383 -8.53 20.86 25.00
N GLU A 384 -9.09 19.69 25.34
CA GLU A 384 -8.35 18.63 26.04
C GLU A 384 -7.24 18.01 25.17
N TYR A 385 -7.30 18.20 23.86
CA TYR A 385 -6.37 17.61 22.89
C TYR A 385 -5.43 18.64 22.24
N GLU A 386 -5.45 19.90 22.69
CA GLU A 386 -4.65 21.00 22.11
C GLU A 386 -3.14 20.69 22.10
N ASP A 387 -2.60 20.15 23.20
CA ASP A 387 -1.20 19.75 23.30
C ASP A 387 -0.84 18.59 22.36
N VAL A 388 -1.77 17.64 22.18
CA VAL A 388 -1.58 16.50 21.27
C VAL A 388 -1.57 17.00 19.82
N LEU A 389 -2.53 17.86 19.46
CA LEU A 389 -2.61 18.50 18.15
C LEU A 389 -1.30 19.23 17.81
N ALA A 390 -0.86 20.13 18.69
CA ALA A 390 0.34 20.94 18.49
C ALA A 390 1.61 20.06 18.40
N SER A 391 1.71 19.03 19.24
CA SER A 391 2.84 18.10 19.25
C SER A 391 2.94 17.28 17.97
N LEU A 392 1.82 16.69 17.50
CA LEU A 392 1.78 15.88 16.29
C LEU A 392 1.95 16.71 15.03
N GLY A 393 1.30 17.88 14.96
CA GLY A 393 1.48 18.84 13.85
C GLY A 393 2.95 19.24 13.69
N LYS A 394 3.60 19.62 14.80
CA LYS A 394 5.04 19.94 14.80
C LYS A 394 5.93 18.75 14.41
N LYS A 395 5.54 17.51 14.73
CA LYS A 395 6.28 16.30 14.30
C LYS A 395 6.15 16.08 12.80
N VAL A 396 4.99 16.36 12.18
CA VAL A 396 4.81 16.31 10.73
C VAL A 396 5.68 17.36 10.05
N GLU A 397 5.64 18.60 10.53
CA GLU A 397 6.45 19.70 9.96
C GLU A 397 7.95 19.39 10.00
N LYS A 398 8.46 18.94 11.15
CA LYS A 398 9.86 18.53 11.29
C LYS A 398 10.22 17.35 10.40
N TRP A 399 9.31 16.41 10.19
CA TRP A 399 9.56 15.30 9.27
C TRP A 399 9.67 15.82 7.84
N MET A 400 8.73 16.65 7.38
CA MET A 400 8.79 17.29 6.07
C MET A 400 10.10 18.07 5.86
N GLU A 401 10.55 18.83 6.86
CA GLU A 401 11.82 19.55 6.81
C GLU A 401 13.02 18.59 6.70
N LYS A 402 13.06 17.57 7.56
CA LYS A 402 14.15 16.59 7.63
C LYS A 402 14.27 15.81 6.31
N THR A 403 13.15 15.43 5.71
CA THR A 403 13.11 14.67 4.45
C THR A 403 13.05 15.57 3.22
N GLN A 404 13.20 16.88 3.38
CA GLN A 404 13.23 17.86 2.28
C GLN A 404 12.01 17.77 1.37
N ASP A 405 10.83 17.61 1.96
CA ASP A 405 9.57 17.47 1.25
C ASP A 405 9.36 18.65 0.29
N ILE A 406 9.13 18.30 -0.98
CA ILE A 406 8.96 19.26 -2.07
C ILE A 406 7.75 20.20 -1.84
N LEU A 407 6.76 19.79 -1.05
CA LEU A 407 5.63 20.66 -0.70
C LEU A 407 6.03 21.91 0.09
N LEU A 408 7.17 21.88 0.80
CA LEU A 408 7.71 23.05 1.50
C LEU A 408 8.19 24.15 0.54
N LYS A 409 8.41 23.81 -0.73
CA LYS A 409 8.81 24.76 -1.79
C LYS A 409 7.59 25.33 -2.54
N GLY A 410 6.38 24.97 -2.13
CA GLY A 410 5.13 25.39 -2.75
C GLY A 410 4.39 24.26 -3.50
N PRO A 411 3.37 24.60 -4.30
CA PRO A 411 2.59 23.62 -5.04
C PRO A 411 3.44 22.83 -6.03
N VAL A 412 3.23 21.52 -6.06
CA VAL A 412 3.94 20.62 -6.98
C VAL A 412 3.19 20.60 -8.31
N PRO A 413 3.85 20.93 -9.44
CA PRO A 413 3.21 20.88 -10.74
C PRO A 413 2.88 19.43 -11.15
N PRO A 414 1.79 19.22 -11.90
CA PRO A 414 1.53 17.94 -12.58
C PRO A 414 2.61 17.64 -13.63
N THR A 415 2.74 16.37 -14.02
CA THR A 415 3.56 15.98 -15.18
C THR A 415 2.91 16.45 -16.48
N SER A 416 3.64 16.47 -17.60
CA SER A 416 3.07 16.79 -18.91
C SER A 416 1.93 15.85 -19.31
N GLN A 417 2.03 14.55 -19.03
CA GLN A 417 0.97 13.58 -19.35
C GLN A 417 -0.27 13.79 -18.46
N GLN A 418 -0.04 14.09 -17.18
CA GLN A 418 -1.13 14.38 -16.26
C GLN A 418 -1.80 15.72 -16.60
N LEU A 419 -1.05 16.71 -17.10
CA LEU A 419 -1.60 17.97 -17.62
C LEU A 419 -2.56 17.72 -18.79
N GLU A 420 -2.12 16.95 -19.79
CA GLU A 420 -2.97 16.58 -20.93
C GLU A 420 -4.26 15.91 -20.46
N THR A 421 -4.15 14.96 -19.52
CA THR A 421 -5.31 14.23 -18.97
C THR A 421 -6.28 15.14 -18.18
N ILE A 422 -5.76 16.15 -17.48
CA ILE A 422 -6.56 17.08 -16.66
C ILE A 422 -7.15 18.21 -17.51
N GLU A 423 -6.50 18.64 -18.60
CA GLU A 423 -7.04 19.67 -19.50
C GLU A 423 -8.31 19.23 -20.23
N ASP A 424 -8.50 17.92 -20.40
CA ASP A 424 -9.71 17.33 -20.95
C ASP A 424 -10.88 17.23 -19.94
N ASP A 425 -10.67 17.51 -18.64
CA ASP A 425 -11.72 17.59 -17.59
C ASP A 425 -11.55 18.82 -16.66
N PRO A 426 -12.32 19.90 -16.86
CA PRO A 426 -12.24 21.14 -16.08
C PRO A 426 -12.41 20.98 -14.56
N ASN A 427 -12.99 19.89 -14.08
CA ASN A 427 -13.19 19.68 -12.64
C ASN A 427 -11.89 19.25 -11.91
N LEU A 428 -10.87 18.79 -12.63
CA LEU A 428 -9.60 18.31 -12.07
C LEU A 428 -8.56 19.45 -11.86
N THR A 429 -8.76 20.63 -12.45
CA THR A 429 -7.76 21.73 -12.45
C THR A 429 -7.84 22.72 -11.27
N ASN A 430 -8.97 22.79 -10.56
CA ASN A 430 -9.26 23.92 -9.67
C ASN A 430 -8.36 24.00 -8.42
N ALA A 431 -8.03 22.86 -7.80
CA ALA A 431 -7.28 22.85 -6.54
C ALA A 431 -5.81 23.29 -6.70
N TYR A 432 -5.11 22.77 -7.72
CA TYR A 432 -3.73 23.17 -8.03
C TYR A 432 -3.64 24.65 -8.44
N ARG A 433 -4.56 25.13 -9.29
CA ARG A 433 -4.59 26.52 -9.74
C ARG A 433 -4.83 27.49 -8.56
N LYS A 434 -5.77 27.16 -7.66
CA LYS A 434 -6.07 27.96 -6.44
C LYS A 434 -4.85 28.06 -5.51
N ARG A 435 -4.18 26.94 -5.19
CA ARG A 435 -2.98 26.97 -4.33
C ARG A 435 -1.81 27.73 -4.96
N LYS A 436 -1.65 27.65 -6.29
CA LYS A 436 -0.63 28.42 -7.04
C LYS A 436 -0.87 29.92 -6.99
N THR A 437 -2.12 30.37 -6.90
CA THR A 437 -2.42 31.80 -6.72
C THR A 437 -2.20 32.26 -5.29
N GLU A 438 -2.55 31.44 -4.29
CA GLU A 438 -2.38 31.76 -2.85
C GLU A 438 -0.89 31.85 -2.46
N SER A 439 -0.05 30.94 -2.96
CA SER A 439 1.41 30.97 -2.73
C SER A 439 2.16 32.12 -3.41
N LYS A 440 1.50 32.91 -4.26
CA LYS A 440 2.08 34.14 -4.84
C LYS A 440 1.66 35.40 -4.09
N SER A 441 0.73 35.30 -3.15
CA SER A 441 0.22 36.40 -2.32
C SER A 441 0.82 36.45 -0.91
N GLU A 442 1.59 35.43 -0.54
CA GLU A 442 2.49 35.39 0.63
C GLU A 442 3.92 35.68 0.18
#